data_AF-A0A8K0SY13-F1
#
_entry.id   AF-A0A8K0SY13-F1
#
_cell.length_a   1.000
_cell.length_b   1.000
_cell.length_c   1.000
_cell.angle_alpha   90.00
_cell.angle_beta   90.00
_cell.angle_gamma   90.00
#
_symmetry.space_group_name_H-M   'P 1'
#
loop_
_entity.id
_entity.type
_entity.pdbx_description
1 polymer ?
#
loop_
_entity_poly.entity_id
_entity_poly.type
_entity_poly.pdbx_seq_one_letter_code
_entity_poly.pdbx_strand_id
1 'polypeptide(L)'
;MKSEAILFPALFALTASADEAATLEARQSSCRDVHVFLAKGNNEPFPGRQGVLAAAICDGLSSCDYEDIQMNNMLEDEYCGAVAQGQANGVQQITDYSERCPDSKLVLSGYSQGAHVIGDILGGGGGVFFQDCVQPPGPRLSANTEPGSKIVAALMFGSTRHTSNQPYNVLSGASGQGLFPRNAQQLANMRAYGNRLQDWCAGTDPICAGGDVVEDHLNYFQVHTQRAADWVQEMVAAAGGDEPESSAPAPTTTTTTTRSLSTLRPSSTTTTTTTTTSADEEEETTSSAPETTSSAEEDEASTTAASSDEPSTTAASTTTTQTRASPSTTGPDDSENTSSASEDGNADGAEDDGSSAASFSLNMTLLVGISALVAFMGM
;
A
#
# COMPACT_ATOMS: atom_id res chain seq x y z
N MET A 1 -7.95 31.06 -70.49
CA MET A 1 -7.11 31.22 -69.27
C MET A 1 -7.77 30.48 -68.13
N LYS A 2 -7.26 29.29 -67.78
CA LYS A 2 -7.52 28.60 -66.52
C LYS A 2 -6.21 27.88 -66.20
N SER A 3 -5.54 28.28 -65.13
CA SER A 3 -4.32 27.65 -64.65
C SER A 3 -4.70 26.75 -63.48
N GLU A 4 -4.44 25.46 -63.59
CA GLU A 4 -4.61 24.54 -62.48
C GLU A 4 -3.32 24.52 -61.66
N ALA A 5 -3.42 24.83 -60.37
CA ALA A 5 -2.29 24.82 -59.45
C ALA A 5 -2.21 23.43 -58.78
N ILE A 6 -1.13 22.70 -59.07
CA ILE A 6 -0.86 21.41 -58.43
C ILE A 6 -0.25 21.67 -57.06
N LEU A 7 -1.00 21.38 -55.99
CA LEU A 7 -0.49 21.38 -54.62
C LEU A 7 0.28 20.08 -54.36
N PHE A 8 1.57 20.16 -54.07
CA PHE A 8 2.33 19.06 -53.48
C PHE A 8 2.25 19.14 -51.95
N PRO A 9 1.95 18.05 -51.22
CA PRO A 9 2.06 18.03 -49.77
C PRO A 9 3.54 18.06 -49.37
N ALA A 10 3.93 19.05 -48.58
CA ALA A 10 5.27 19.13 -48.01
C ALA A 10 5.42 18.08 -46.89
N LEU A 11 6.18 17.03 -47.16
CA LEU A 11 6.51 16.01 -46.16
C LEU A 11 7.55 16.59 -45.18
N PHE A 12 7.08 17.10 -44.05
CA PHE A 12 7.94 17.62 -42.98
C PHE A 12 8.60 16.45 -42.25
N ALA A 13 9.83 16.11 -42.63
CA ALA A 13 10.63 15.12 -41.93
C ALA A 13 11.12 15.71 -40.59
N LEU A 14 10.55 15.25 -39.48
CA LEU A 14 10.98 15.63 -38.14
C LEU A 14 12.36 15.02 -37.87
N THR A 15 13.40 15.82 -38.04
CA THR A 15 14.79 15.43 -37.79
C THR A 15 15.12 15.68 -36.32
N ALA A 16 14.83 14.68 -35.47
CA ALA A 16 15.29 14.70 -34.08
C ALA A 16 16.82 14.84 -34.06
N SER A 17 17.34 15.72 -33.21
CA SER A 17 18.78 15.99 -33.16
C SER A 17 19.51 14.88 -32.40
N ALA A 18 20.70 14.48 -32.86
CA ALA A 18 21.50 13.48 -32.18
C ALA A 18 21.97 13.94 -30.78
N ASP A 19 22.03 15.25 -30.55
CA ASP A 19 22.28 15.88 -29.24
C ASP A 19 21.11 15.65 -28.25
N GLU A 20 19.86 15.80 -28.70
CA GLU A 20 18.69 15.45 -27.87
C GLU A 20 18.63 13.96 -27.54
N ALA A 21 18.95 13.09 -28.50
CA ALA A 21 19.01 11.64 -28.24
C ALA A 21 20.09 11.29 -27.20
N ALA A 22 21.31 11.80 -27.37
CA ALA A 22 22.41 11.53 -26.44
C ALA A 22 22.18 12.15 -25.04
N THR A 23 21.54 13.31 -24.95
CA THR A 23 21.19 13.91 -23.65
C THR A 23 19.99 13.24 -22.97
N LEU A 24 19.07 12.64 -23.74
CA LEU A 24 18.01 11.78 -23.22
C LEU A 24 18.57 10.47 -22.66
N GLU A 25 19.41 9.75 -23.44
CA GLU A 25 20.09 8.52 -22.98
C GLU A 25 20.90 8.78 -21.69
N ALA A 26 21.61 9.91 -21.61
CA ALA A 26 22.36 10.28 -20.41
C ALA A 26 21.45 10.50 -19.19
N ARG A 27 20.25 11.09 -19.35
CA ARG A 27 19.26 11.24 -18.28
C ARG A 27 18.59 9.93 -17.89
N GLN A 28 18.40 9.02 -18.84
CA GLN A 28 17.80 7.70 -18.59
C GLN A 28 18.79 6.66 -18.05
N SER A 29 20.09 6.97 -18.00
CA SER A 29 21.14 6.05 -17.51
C SER A 29 20.99 5.56 -16.06
N SER A 30 20.12 6.19 -15.25
CA SER A 30 19.76 5.75 -13.89
C SER A 30 18.38 5.13 -13.79
N CYS A 31 17.67 4.91 -14.89
CA CYS A 31 16.31 4.36 -14.91
C CYS A 31 16.33 2.83 -14.90
N ARG A 32 15.34 2.23 -14.24
CA ARG A 32 15.04 0.80 -14.28
C ARG A 32 13.71 0.52 -14.96
N ASP A 33 13.58 -0.66 -15.56
CA ASP A 33 12.34 -1.07 -16.23
C ASP A 33 11.21 -1.33 -15.22
N VAL A 34 11.55 -1.71 -13.99
CA VAL A 34 10.67 -1.76 -12.82
C VAL A 34 11.27 -0.94 -11.69
N HIS A 35 10.47 -0.07 -11.07
CA HIS A 35 10.88 0.72 -9.91
C HIS A 35 9.84 0.65 -8.79
N VAL A 36 10.29 0.27 -7.59
CA VAL A 36 9.42 0.00 -6.43
C VAL A 36 9.49 1.13 -5.40
N PHE A 37 8.36 1.76 -5.09
CA PHE A 37 8.23 2.77 -4.04
C PHE A 37 7.76 2.12 -2.73
N LEU A 38 8.49 2.34 -1.63
CA LEU A 38 8.22 1.73 -0.33
C LEU A 38 7.77 2.77 0.72
N ALA A 39 6.56 2.64 1.25
CA ALA A 39 6.10 3.41 2.42
C ALA A 39 6.13 2.53 3.68
N LYS A 40 7.07 2.80 4.60
CA LYS A 40 7.30 1.98 5.80
C LYS A 40 6.20 2.08 6.86
N GLY A 41 6.16 1.11 7.77
CA GLY A 41 5.30 1.14 8.95
C GLY A 41 5.72 2.19 9.98
N ASN A 42 4.87 2.38 10.98
CA ASN A 42 5.11 3.30 12.10
C ASN A 42 6.39 2.94 12.86
N ASN A 43 7.27 3.91 13.11
CA ASN A 43 8.53 3.76 13.83
C ASN A 43 9.53 2.74 13.26
N GLU A 44 9.41 2.35 11.99
CA GLU A 44 10.44 1.52 11.35
C GLU A 44 11.64 2.38 10.89
N PRO A 45 12.88 1.85 10.84
CA PRO A 45 13.93 2.43 9.99
C PRO A 45 13.57 2.20 8.51
N PHE A 46 14.13 2.96 7.57
CA PHE A 46 14.02 2.64 6.14
C PHE A 46 14.86 1.39 5.78
N PRO A 47 14.41 0.50 4.88
CA PRO A 47 13.15 0.52 4.12
C PRO A 47 11.94 -0.10 4.86
N GLY A 48 12.09 -0.40 6.15
CA GLY A 48 11.15 -1.16 6.96
C GLY A 48 11.22 -2.66 6.67
N ARG A 49 10.41 -3.45 7.38
CA ARG A 49 10.37 -4.91 7.20
C ARG A 49 10.00 -5.36 5.79
N GLN A 50 9.36 -4.49 5.00
CA GLN A 50 8.99 -4.77 3.61
C GLN A 50 10.17 -4.75 2.62
N GLY A 51 11.40 -4.41 3.04
CA GLY A 51 12.57 -4.48 2.16
C GLY A 51 12.79 -5.86 1.53
N VAL A 52 12.38 -6.93 2.21
CA VAL A 52 12.40 -8.31 1.65
C VAL A 52 11.42 -8.51 0.48
N LEU A 53 10.32 -7.75 0.44
CA LEU A 53 9.38 -7.76 -0.69
C LEU A 53 9.99 -7.08 -1.92
N ALA A 54 10.66 -5.93 -1.76
CA ALA A 54 11.35 -5.29 -2.88
C ALA A 54 12.44 -6.20 -3.47
N ALA A 55 13.21 -6.87 -2.61
CA ALA A 55 14.19 -7.86 -3.05
C ALA A 55 13.55 -9.04 -3.80
N ALA A 56 12.42 -9.58 -3.31
CA ALA A 56 11.70 -10.67 -3.96
C ALA A 56 11.03 -10.25 -5.28
N ILE A 57 10.50 -9.02 -5.38
CA ILE A 57 9.94 -8.47 -6.63
C ILE A 57 11.03 -8.38 -7.70
N CYS A 58 12.21 -7.88 -7.33
CA CYS A 58 13.34 -7.73 -8.25
C CYS A 58 14.08 -9.04 -8.57
N ASP A 59 13.79 -10.15 -7.89
CA ASP A 59 14.45 -11.43 -8.17
C ASP A 59 14.10 -11.95 -9.57
N GLY A 60 15.12 -12.31 -10.34
CA GLY A 60 14.96 -12.70 -11.76
C GLY A 60 14.65 -11.56 -12.74
N LEU A 61 14.52 -10.30 -12.30
CA LEU A 61 14.33 -9.15 -13.21
C LEU A 61 15.68 -8.53 -13.63
N SER A 62 15.83 -8.29 -14.94
CA SER A 62 17.01 -7.70 -15.57
C SER A 62 17.35 -6.28 -15.07
N SER A 63 16.31 -5.52 -14.72
CA SER A 63 16.37 -4.07 -14.52
C SER A 63 15.32 -3.64 -13.48
N CYS A 64 15.65 -3.84 -12.20
CA CYS A 64 14.78 -3.50 -11.07
C CYS A 64 15.56 -2.85 -9.92
N ASP A 65 14.95 -1.88 -9.25
CA ASP A 65 15.36 -1.34 -7.95
C ASP A 65 14.18 -0.72 -7.18
N TYR A 66 14.47 -0.08 -6.05
CA TYR A 66 13.47 0.53 -5.18
C TYR A 66 13.95 1.87 -4.60
N GLU A 67 13.01 2.73 -4.21
CA GLU A 67 13.27 3.88 -3.34
C GLU A 67 12.21 3.99 -2.24
N ASP A 68 12.59 4.63 -1.13
CA ASP A 68 11.73 4.81 0.04
C ASP A 68 10.97 6.13 -0.04
N ILE A 69 9.64 6.08 0.15
CA ILE A 69 8.81 7.27 0.26
C ILE A 69 9.18 8.01 1.55
N GLN A 70 9.83 9.16 1.38
CA GLN A 70 10.28 9.99 2.50
C GLN A 70 9.11 10.49 3.36
N MET A 71 9.10 10.10 4.63
CA MET A 71 8.15 10.55 5.65
C MET A 71 8.77 10.41 7.05
N ASN A 72 8.49 11.35 7.96
CA ASN A 72 8.84 11.23 9.37
C ASN A 72 7.65 10.63 10.13
N ASN A 73 7.88 9.53 10.82
CA ASN A 73 6.86 8.77 11.54
C ASN A 73 7.45 7.97 12.72
N MET A 74 8.36 8.59 13.45
CA MET A 74 8.87 8.08 14.71
C MET A 74 7.75 8.14 15.77
N LEU A 75 7.92 7.46 16.91
CA LEU A 75 6.89 7.41 17.97
C LEU A 75 6.44 8.78 18.51
N GLU A 76 7.24 9.83 18.32
CA GLU A 76 6.95 11.20 18.76
C GLU A 76 6.27 12.09 17.69
N ASP A 77 6.19 11.63 16.44
CA ASP A 77 5.54 12.36 15.35
C ASP A 77 4.01 12.23 15.38
N GLU A 78 3.30 13.31 15.05
CA GLU A 78 1.84 13.24 14.89
C GLU A 78 1.47 12.40 13.67
N TYR A 79 0.57 11.42 13.86
CA TYR A 79 0.10 10.51 12.82
C TYR A 79 -0.40 11.22 11.55
N CYS A 80 -1.18 12.29 11.69
CA CYS A 80 -1.74 13.02 10.54
C CYS A 80 -0.67 13.81 9.78
N GLY A 81 0.25 14.48 10.48
CA GLY A 81 1.42 15.11 9.88
C GLY A 81 2.29 14.11 9.09
N ALA A 82 2.60 12.96 9.69
CA ALA A 82 3.36 11.88 9.08
C ALA A 82 2.72 11.37 7.78
N VAL A 83 1.42 11.07 7.80
CA VAL A 83 0.69 10.59 6.61
C VAL A 83 0.57 11.68 5.55
N ALA A 84 0.25 12.92 5.92
CA ALA A 84 0.15 14.03 4.96
C ALA A 84 1.50 14.31 4.26
N GLN A 85 2.60 14.24 5.01
CA GLN A 85 3.95 14.36 4.47
C GLN A 85 4.27 13.20 3.52
N GLY A 86 4.04 11.94 3.94
CA GLY A 86 4.27 10.77 3.11
C GLY A 86 3.44 10.76 1.83
N GLN A 87 2.18 11.21 1.89
CA GLN A 87 1.32 11.37 0.71
C GLN A 87 1.88 12.41 -0.27
N ALA A 88 2.24 13.60 0.22
CA ALA A 88 2.76 14.68 -0.61
C ALA A 88 4.11 14.31 -1.25
N ASN A 89 5.04 13.82 -0.43
CA ASN A 89 6.36 13.38 -0.88
C ASN A 89 6.24 12.18 -1.83
N GLY A 90 5.37 11.22 -1.55
CA GLY A 90 5.16 10.04 -2.40
C GLY A 90 4.62 10.40 -3.78
N VAL A 91 3.60 11.27 -3.86
CA VAL A 91 3.13 11.81 -5.15
C VAL A 91 4.26 12.51 -5.90
N GLN A 92 5.08 13.32 -5.22
CA GLN A 92 6.20 14.01 -5.85
C GLN A 92 7.26 13.02 -6.40
N GLN A 93 7.77 12.11 -5.56
CA GLN A 93 8.78 11.11 -5.97
C GLN A 93 8.32 10.28 -7.18
N ILE A 94 7.07 9.81 -7.16
CA ILE A 94 6.49 9.03 -8.28
C ILE A 94 6.38 9.88 -9.56
N THR A 95 6.08 11.17 -9.43
CA THR A 95 6.02 12.11 -10.57
C THR A 95 7.42 12.38 -11.11
N ASP A 96 8.36 12.79 -10.26
CA ASP A 96 9.75 13.10 -10.59
C ASP A 96 10.49 11.89 -11.20
N TYR A 97 10.18 10.67 -10.74
CA TYR A 97 10.70 9.44 -11.33
C TYR A 97 10.05 9.15 -12.70
N SER A 98 8.72 9.25 -12.83
CA SER A 98 8.02 9.03 -14.12
C SER A 98 8.40 10.03 -15.21
N GLU A 99 8.72 11.28 -14.84
CA GLU A 99 9.20 12.30 -15.79
C GLU A 99 10.65 12.02 -16.23
N ARG A 100 11.49 11.52 -15.32
CA ARG A 100 12.88 11.14 -15.60
C ARG A 100 12.98 9.82 -16.39
N CYS A 101 12.08 8.90 -16.10
CA CYS A 101 12.08 7.52 -16.58
C CYS A 101 10.72 7.16 -17.19
N PRO A 102 10.39 7.69 -18.39
CA PRO A 102 9.05 7.60 -18.96
C PRO A 102 8.60 6.17 -19.30
N ASP A 103 9.52 5.24 -19.52
CA ASP A 103 9.24 3.85 -19.93
C ASP A 103 9.12 2.88 -18.73
N SER A 104 9.43 3.35 -17.51
CA SER A 104 9.44 2.53 -16.30
C SER A 104 8.06 2.12 -15.82
N LYS A 105 7.96 0.87 -15.36
CA LYS A 105 6.81 0.31 -14.67
C LYS A 105 6.95 0.59 -13.18
N LEU A 106 5.93 1.23 -12.61
CA LEU A 106 5.99 1.71 -11.22
C LEU A 106 5.23 0.72 -10.33
N VAL A 107 5.84 0.32 -9.22
CA VAL A 107 5.23 -0.55 -8.21
C VAL A 107 5.19 0.20 -6.89
N LEU A 108 4.07 0.17 -6.18
CA LEU A 108 3.91 0.80 -4.87
C LEU A 108 3.69 -0.27 -3.80
N SER A 109 4.42 -0.23 -2.68
CA SER A 109 4.14 -1.05 -1.50
C SER A 109 4.08 -0.19 -0.24
N GLY A 110 3.08 -0.45 0.60
CA GLY A 110 2.93 0.20 1.88
C GLY A 110 2.54 -0.78 2.97
N TYR A 111 3.10 -0.59 4.17
CA TYR A 111 2.79 -1.39 5.35
C TYR A 111 2.20 -0.54 6.48
N SER A 112 1.09 -0.97 7.09
CA SER A 112 0.46 -0.33 8.25
C SER A 112 0.13 1.15 8.01
N GLN A 113 0.80 2.09 8.68
CA GLN A 113 0.70 3.53 8.37
C GLN A 113 1.23 3.89 6.97
N GLY A 114 2.24 3.19 6.45
CA GLY A 114 2.68 3.31 5.06
C GLY A 114 1.64 2.79 4.06
N ALA A 115 0.83 1.80 4.43
CA ALA A 115 -0.31 1.35 3.63
C ALA A 115 -1.41 2.43 3.54
N HIS A 116 -1.60 3.21 4.61
CA HIS A 116 -2.43 4.41 4.57
C HIS A 116 -1.87 5.41 3.55
N VAL A 117 -0.57 5.71 3.61
CA VAL A 117 0.11 6.63 2.65
C VAL A 117 -0.06 6.18 1.20
N ILE A 118 0.21 4.91 0.86
CA ILE A 118 -0.02 4.38 -0.50
C ILE A 118 -1.49 4.53 -0.92
N GLY A 119 -2.43 4.13 -0.06
CA GLY A 119 -3.86 4.26 -0.37
C GLY A 119 -4.32 5.71 -0.52
N ASP A 120 -3.63 6.68 0.07
CA ASP A 120 -3.91 8.10 -0.07
C ASP A 120 -3.28 8.72 -1.33
N ILE A 121 -2.11 8.24 -1.74
CA ILE A 121 -1.50 8.55 -3.06
C ILE A 121 -2.45 8.11 -4.18
N LEU A 122 -3.10 6.95 -4.05
CA LEU A 122 -3.99 6.38 -5.05
C LEU A 122 -5.44 6.91 -4.95
N GLY A 123 -6.00 6.87 -3.75
CA GLY A 123 -7.40 7.16 -3.46
C GLY A 123 -7.70 8.62 -3.10
N GLY A 124 -6.68 9.40 -2.76
CA GLY A 124 -6.80 10.71 -2.11
C GLY A 124 -6.92 10.59 -0.59
N GLY A 125 -6.11 11.36 0.12
CA GLY A 125 -6.13 11.45 1.57
C GLY A 125 -7.21 12.35 2.17
N GLY A 126 -7.01 12.68 3.44
CA GLY A 126 -7.89 13.54 4.24
C GLY A 126 -8.88 12.73 5.10
N GLY A 127 -9.09 13.21 6.32
CA GLY A 127 -9.94 12.59 7.34
C GLY A 127 -9.58 13.03 8.76
N VAL A 128 -10.25 12.42 9.74
CA VAL A 128 -9.93 12.52 11.17
C VAL A 128 -9.45 11.15 11.64
N PHE A 129 -8.36 11.10 12.40
CA PHE A 129 -7.65 9.86 12.72
C PHE A 129 -7.34 9.76 14.22
N PHE A 130 -6.25 9.07 14.59
CA PHE A 130 -5.81 8.91 15.97
C PHE A 130 -5.68 10.26 16.69
N GLN A 131 -6.07 10.30 17.97
CA GLN A 131 -6.06 11.50 18.82
C GLN A 131 -6.82 12.70 18.22
N ASP A 132 -7.86 12.44 17.42
CA ASP A 132 -8.66 13.45 16.69
C ASP A 132 -7.83 14.35 15.75
N CYS A 133 -6.63 13.91 15.36
CA CYS A 133 -5.81 14.66 14.41
C CYS A 133 -6.53 14.75 13.05
N VAL A 134 -6.36 15.88 12.36
CA VAL A 134 -7.03 16.16 11.08
C VAL A 134 -5.99 16.19 9.97
N GLN A 135 -6.05 15.20 9.06
CA GLN A 135 -5.28 15.23 7.82
C GLN A 135 -6.03 16.13 6.82
N PRO A 136 -5.40 17.15 6.23
CA PRO A 136 -6.00 17.89 5.12
C PRO A 136 -6.12 17.00 3.87
N PRO A 137 -7.03 17.32 2.92
CA PRO A 137 -7.00 16.71 1.60
C PRO A 137 -5.64 16.96 0.92
N GLY A 138 -5.00 15.90 0.45
CA GLY A 138 -3.71 15.96 -0.25
C GLY A 138 -3.80 15.56 -1.73
N PRO A 139 -2.69 15.68 -2.48
CA PRO A 139 -2.64 15.30 -3.89
C PRO A 139 -2.82 13.78 -4.09
N ARG A 140 -3.26 13.37 -5.27
CA ARG A 140 -3.39 11.95 -5.65
C ARG A 140 -2.99 11.72 -7.10
N LEU A 141 -2.60 10.50 -7.39
CA LEU A 141 -2.37 10.00 -8.74
C LEU A 141 -3.69 9.42 -9.30
N SER A 142 -3.95 9.67 -10.58
CA SER A 142 -5.12 9.12 -11.26
C SER A 142 -4.75 7.87 -12.02
N ALA A 143 -5.51 6.79 -11.84
CA ALA A 143 -5.29 5.52 -12.52
C ALA A 143 -5.23 5.60 -14.07
N ASN A 144 -5.77 6.69 -14.64
CA ASN A 144 -5.97 6.90 -16.08
C ASN A 144 -5.07 8.01 -16.68
N THR A 145 -4.18 8.64 -15.91
CA THR A 145 -3.25 9.67 -16.40
C THR A 145 -1.87 9.45 -15.81
N GLU A 146 -0.82 9.86 -16.51
CA GLU A 146 0.53 9.78 -15.94
C GLU A 146 0.66 10.65 -14.67
N PRO A 147 1.45 10.22 -13.68
CA PRO A 147 2.19 8.95 -13.61
C PRO A 147 1.32 7.74 -13.17
N GLY A 148 0.08 7.93 -12.69
CA GLY A 148 -0.76 6.87 -12.13
C GLY A 148 -1.19 5.77 -13.12
N SER A 149 -1.16 6.04 -14.43
CA SER A 149 -1.31 5.01 -15.48
C SER A 149 -0.11 4.07 -15.60
N LYS A 150 1.09 4.44 -15.11
CA LYS A 150 2.30 3.61 -15.10
C LYS A 150 2.46 2.74 -13.84
N ILE A 151 1.59 2.93 -12.84
CA ILE A 151 1.55 2.08 -11.65
C ILE A 151 0.99 0.72 -12.08
N VAL A 152 1.85 -0.29 -12.27
CA VAL A 152 1.44 -1.62 -12.73
C VAL A 152 0.93 -2.49 -11.59
N ALA A 153 1.45 -2.28 -10.38
CA ALA A 153 1.03 -2.96 -9.16
C ALA A 153 1.10 -2.02 -7.95
N ALA A 154 0.12 -2.12 -7.06
CA ALA A 154 0.06 -1.41 -5.80
C ALA A 154 -0.41 -2.35 -4.68
N LEU A 155 0.35 -2.40 -3.58
CA LEU A 155 0.13 -3.27 -2.43
C LEU A 155 -0.01 -2.44 -1.17
N MET A 156 -1.00 -2.80 -0.36
CA MET A 156 -1.21 -2.29 0.98
C MET A 156 -1.28 -3.50 1.92
N PHE A 157 -0.49 -3.51 2.99
CA PHE A 157 -0.48 -4.59 3.98
C PHE A 157 -0.90 -4.05 5.34
N GLY A 158 -1.92 -4.65 5.98
CA GLY A 158 -2.40 -4.22 7.29
C GLY A 158 -2.92 -2.77 7.29
N SER A 159 -3.60 -2.34 6.22
CA SER A 159 -4.00 -0.94 6.06
C SER A 159 -4.90 -0.44 7.20
N THR A 160 -4.51 0.65 7.88
CA THR A 160 -5.38 1.32 8.87
C THR A 160 -6.67 1.86 8.23
N ARG A 161 -6.70 1.97 6.89
CA ARG A 161 -7.82 2.42 6.08
C ARG A 161 -8.44 1.31 5.23
N HIS A 162 -8.22 0.05 5.61
CA HIS A 162 -8.88 -1.08 4.97
C HIS A 162 -10.40 -0.88 5.01
N THR A 163 -11.04 -1.04 3.86
CA THR A 163 -12.50 -1.00 3.78
C THR A 163 -13.03 -2.36 3.38
N SER A 164 -14.07 -2.84 4.07
CA SER A 164 -14.72 -4.11 3.78
C SER A 164 -15.18 -4.24 2.32
N ASN A 165 -15.13 -5.48 1.81
CA ASN A 165 -15.75 -5.92 0.56
C ASN A 165 -15.34 -5.11 -0.69
N GLN A 166 -14.08 -4.69 -0.80
CA GLN A 166 -13.54 -4.09 -2.02
C GLN A 166 -13.01 -5.18 -2.97
N PRO A 167 -13.10 -4.99 -4.30
CA PRO A 167 -12.66 -6.00 -5.27
C PRO A 167 -11.14 -6.25 -5.26
N TYR A 168 -10.36 -5.36 -4.62
CA TYR A 168 -8.92 -5.48 -4.42
C TYR A 168 -8.54 -6.09 -3.06
N ASN A 169 -9.49 -6.40 -2.18
CA ASN A 169 -9.16 -6.99 -0.88
C ASN A 169 -8.72 -8.44 -1.04
N VAL A 170 -7.64 -8.83 -0.36
CA VAL A 170 -7.11 -10.20 -0.36
C VAL A 170 -6.83 -10.71 1.05
N LEU A 171 -6.72 -12.04 1.18
CA LEU A 171 -6.70 -12.81 2.44
C LEU A 171 -8.06 -12.84 3.17
N SER A 172 -8.07 -13.42 4.37
CA SER A 172 -9.28 -13.71 5.16
C SER A 172 -9.99 -12.46 5.72
N GLY A 173 -9.30 -11.32 5.78
CA GLY A 173 -9.85 -10.05 6.27
C GLY A 173 -10.62 -9.25 5.24
N ALA A 174 -10.85 -9.77 4.03
CA ALA A 174 -11.46 -9.01 2.94
C ALA A 174 -12.87 -8.45 3.22
N SER A 175 -13.63 -9.05 4.14
CA SER A 175 -14.92 -8.54 4.64
C SER A 175 -14.81 -7.72 5.93
N GLY A 176 -13.62 -7.65 6.53
CA GLY A 176 -13.30 -6.90 7.74
C GLY A 176 -13.18 -5.40 7.50
N GLN A 177 -13.01 -4.63 8.57
CA GLN A 177 -13.08 -3.18 8.54
C GLN A 177 -11.91 -2.61 9.33
N GLY A 178 -11.07 -1.79 8.69
CA GLY A 178 -9.93 -1.14 9.35
C GLY A 178 -10.38 0.01 10.23
N LEU A 179 -9.44 0.51 11.04
CA LEU A 179 -9.70 1.59 12.02
C LEU A 179 -10.32 2.87 11.42
N PHE A 180 -9.94 3.25 10.19
CA PHE A 180 -10.37 4.51 9.56
C PHE A 180 -10.78 4.31 8.08
N PRO A 181 -11.94 3.69 7.82
CA PRO A 181 -12.37 3.33 6.47
C PRO A 181 -12.39 4.48 5.46
N ARG A 182 -12.16 4.16 4.19
CA ARG A 182 -12.23 5.13 3.09
C ARG A 182 -13.67 5.51 2.76
N ASN A 183 -13.90 6.79 2.49
CA ASN A 183 -15.20 7.29 2.05
C ASN A 183 -15.52 6.86 0.59
N ALA A 184 -16.77 7.02 0.15
CA ALA A 184 -17.23 6.55 -1.15
C ALA A 184 -16.40 7.09 -2.34
N GLN A 185 -15.95 8.34 -2.31
CA GLN A 185 -15.12 8.93 -3.37
C GLN A 185 -13.71 8.35 -3.35
N GLN A 186 -13.10 8.20 -2.18
CA GLN A 186 -11.79 7.56 -2.02
C GLN A 186 -11.84 6.12 -2.53
N LEU A 187 -12.90 5.37 -2.22
CA LEU A 187 -13.11 4.00 -2.74
C LEU A 187 -13.28 3.97 -4.26
N ALA A 188 -14.02 4.90 -4.85
CA ALA A 188 -14.17 5.01 -6.30
C ALA A 188 -12.81 5.28 -6.98
N ASN A 189 -11.99 6.15 -6.41
CA ASN A 189 -10.63 6.42 -6.89
C ASN A 189 -9.74 5.16 -6.80
N MET A 190 -9.78 4.42 -5.69
CA MET A 190 -9.03 3.17 -5.52
C MET A 190 -9.44 2.10 -6.54
N ARG A 191 -10.76 1.88 -6.72
CA ARG A 191 -11.29 0.89 -7.68
C ARG A 191 -10.89 1.18 -9.14
N ALA A 192 -10.54 2.43 -9.48
CA ALA A 192 -10.10 2.79 -10.82
C ALA A 192 -8.74 2.15 -11.21
N TYR A 193 -7.93 1.72 -10.24
CA TYR A 193 -6.70 0.95 -10.52
C TYR A 193 -7.00 -0.49 -10.98
N GLY A 194 -8.22 -1.00 -10.73
CA GLY A 194 -8.67 -2.31 -11.23
C GLY A 194 -7.87 -3.46 -10.63
N ASN A 195 -7.41 -4.37 -11.48
CA ASN A 195 -6.58 -5.52 -11.10
C ASN A 195 -5.13 -5.15 -10.70
N ARG A 196 -4.74 -3.87 -10.78
CA ARG A 196 -3.40 -3.37 -10.40
C ARG A 196 -3.25 -3.07 -8.91
N LEU A 197 -4.28 -3.32 -8.10
CA LEU A 197 -4.31 -2.97 -6.68
C LEU A 197 -4.68 -4.20 -5.84
N GLN A 198 -3.96 -4.41 -4.74
CA GLN A 198 -4.33 -5.36 -3.69
C GLN A 198 -4.18 -4.76 -2.28
N ASP A 199 -5.18 -5.00 -1.43
CA ASP A 199 -5.19 -4.65 -0.01
C ASP A 199 -5.20 -5.95 0.82
N TRP A 200 -4.03 -6.29 1.35
CA TRP A 200 -3.72 -7.52 2.06
C TRP A 200 -4.05 -7.35 3.54
N CYS A 201 -5.09 -8.05 3.98
CA CYS A 201 -5.56 -7.98 5.36
C CYS A 201 -5.87 -9.38 5.91
N ALA A 202 -5.12 -9.83 6.92
CA ALA A 202 -5.47 -11.04 7.65
C ALA A 202 -6.75 -10.80 8.48
N GLY A 203 -7.69 -11.74 8.50
CA GLY A 203 -8.98 -11.56 9.19
C GLY A 203 -8.88 -11.44 10.71
N THR A 204 -7.73 -11.81 11.26
CA THR A 204 -7.36 -11.73 12.67
C THR A 204 -6.47 -10.52 13.00
N ASP A 205 -6.10 -9.69 12.00
CA ASP A 205 -5.34 -8.45 12.21
C ASP A 205 -6.20 -7.37 12.92
N PRO A 206 -5.77 -6.86 14.08
CA PRO A 206 -6.53 -5.85 14.85
C PRO A 206 -6.64 -4.47 14.19
N ILE A 207 -5.81 -4.15 13.20
CA ILE A 207 -5.70 -2.85 12.54
C ILE A 207 -6.55 -2.76 11.28
N CYS A 208 -6.55 -3.82 10.45
CA CYS A 208 -7.24 -3.82 9.16
C CYS A 208 -8.55 -4.61 9.14
N ALA A 209 -8.72 -5.61 10.01
CA ALA A 209 -9.95 -6.42 10.09
C ALA A 209 -10.75 -6.22 11.39
N GLY A 210 -10.11 -5.72 12.45
CA GLY A 210 -10.69 -5.64 13.79
C GLY A 210 -10.59 -6.95 14.57
N GLY A 211 -9.63 -7.82 14.23
CA GLY A 211 -9.31 -9.03 14.98
C GLY A 211 -8.51 -8.77 16.27
N ASP A 212 -7.88 -9.82 16.80
CA ASP A 212 -7.18 -9.82 18.09
C ASP A 212 -5.75 -10.40 18.05
N VAL A 213 -5.27 -10.88 16.89
CA VAL A 213 -3.93 -11.46 16.73
C VAL A 213 -2.96 -10.40 16.22
N VAL A 214 -2.24 -9.75 17.14
CA VAL A 214 -1.25 -8.70 16.80
C VAL A 214 -0.15 -9.22 15.88
N GLU A 215 0.25 -10.49 16.03
CA GLU A 215 1.28 -11.13 15.20
C GLU A 215 0.92 -11.11 13.71
N ASP A 216 -0.36 -11.30 13.35
CA ASP A 216 -0.82 -11.24 11.95
C ASP A 216 -0.75 -9.82 11.36
N HIS A 217 -0.74 -8.77 12.20
CA HIS A 217 -0.41 -7.43 11.75
C HIS A 217 1.09 -7.24 11.50
N LEU A 218 1.95 -7.96 12.24
CA LEU A 218 3.39 -7.77 12.20
C LEU A 218 4.08 -8.62 11.12
N ASN A 219 3.50 -9.77 10.75
CA ASN A 219 4.20 -10.86 10.06
C ASN A 219 3.94 -10.99 8.55
N TYR A 220 3.19 -10.08 7.93
CA TYR A 220 2.87 -10.11 6.48
C TYR A 220 4.08 -10.47 5.59
N PHE A 221 5.26 -9.95 5.90
CA PHE A 221 6.48 -10.15 5.11
C PHE A 221 7.30 -11.40 5.48
N GLN A 222 6.92 -12.13 6.53
CA GLN A 222 7.38 -13.50 6.76
C GLN A 222 6.43 -14.53 6.11
N VAL A 223 5.12 -14.25 6.03
CA VAL A 223 4.11 -15.21 5.58
C VAL A 223 3.73 -15.07 4.10
N HIS A 224 3.80 -13.86 3.53
CA HIS A 224 3.22 -13.56 2.21
C HIS A 224 4.18 -12.98 1.17
N THR A 225 5.44 -12.71 1.51
CA THR A 225 6.42 -12.05 0.61
C THR A 225 6.50 -12.69 -0.78
N GLN A 226 6.72 -14.00 -0.89
CA GLN A 226 6.84 -14.64 -2.21
C GLN A 226 5.54 -14.51 -3.01
N ARG A 227 4.40 -14.84 -2.41
CA ARG A 227 3.08 -14.75 -3.08
C ARG A 227 2.76 -13.32 -3.56
N ALA A 228 3.18 -12.32 -2.80
CA ALA A 228 3.02 -10.92 -3.19
C ALA A 228 3.98 -10.52 -4.33
N ALA A 229 5.24 -10.98 -4.27
CA ALA A 229 6.22 -10.76 -5.33
C ALA A 229 5.83 -11.45 -6.65
N ASP A 230 5.40 -12.71 -6.60
CA ASP A 230 4.90 -13.47 -7.75
C ASP A 230 3.79 -12.70 -8.48
N TRP A 231 2.80 -12.20 -7.72
CA TRP A 231 1.71 -11.39 -8.28
C TRP A 231 2.21 -10.06 -8.89
N VAL A 232 3.19 -9.39 -8.28
CA VAL A 232 3.79 -8.19 -8.88
C VAL A 232 4.49 -8.53 -10.19
N GLN A 233 5.21 -9.65 -10.25
CA GLN A 233 5.89 -10.10 -11.47
C GLN A 233 4.89 -10.44 -12.58
N GLU A 234 3.77 -11.09 -12.26
CA GLU A 234 2.64 -11.28 -13.20
C GLU A 234 2.12 -9.93 -13.74
N MET A 235 1.95 -8.92 -12.88
CA MET A 235 1.48 -7.59 -13.28
C MET A 235 2.51 -6.81 -14.11
N VAL A 236 3.80 -6.96 -13.81
CA VAL A 236 4.93 -6.40 -14.58
C VAL A 236 4.99 -7.02 -15.97
N ALA A 237 4.92 -8.34 -16.07
CA ALA A 237 4.92 -9.07 -17.35
C ALA A 237 3.70 -8.70 -18.20
N ALA A 238 2.50 -8.65 -17.59
CA ALA A 238 1.27 -8.23 -18.26
C ALA A 238 1.31 -6.77 -18.79
N ALA A 239 2.16 -5.92 -18.19
CA ALA A 239 2.44 -4.56 -18.65
C ALA A 239 3.56 -4.46 -19.70
N GLY A 240 4.00 -5.59 -20.30
CA GLY A 240 5.09 -5.63 -21.26
C GLY A 240 6.47 -5.52 -20.60
N GLY A 241 6.66 -6.23 -19.49
CA GLY A 241 7.97 -6.40 -18.84
C GLY A 241 8.67 -7.64 -19.36
N ASP A 242 9.99 -7.72 -19.14
CA ASP A 242 10.70 -8.99 -19.25
C ASP A 242 10.04 -10.00 -18.30
N GLU A 243 9.67 -11.19 -18.81
CA GLU A 243 9.30 -12.29 -17.91
C GLU A 243 10.54 -12.73 -17.11
N PRO A 244 10.41 -13.08 -15.82
CA PRO A 244 11.53 -13.64 -15.07
C PRO A 244 12.05 -14.89 -15.79
N GLU A 245 13.38 -14.98 -15.98
CA GLU A 245 13.99 -16.05 -16.77
C GLU A 245 13.60 -17.44 -16.22
N SER A 246 12.65 -18.09 -16.91
CA SER A 246 12.11 -19.37 -16.47
C SER A 246 13.21 -20.43 -16.50
N SER A 247 13.70 -20.81 -15.32
CA SER A 247 14.62 -21.93 -15.11
C SER A 247 13.90 -23.25 -15.39
N ALA A 248 13.72 -23.55 -16.68
CA ALA A 248 13.01 -24.73 -17.14
C ALA A 248 13.68 -26.02 -16.63
N PRO A 249 12.94 -26.96 -16.02
CA PRO A 249 13.50 -28.24 -15.61
C PRO A 249 13.90 -29.07 -16.84
N ALA A 250 15.05 -29.75 -16.75
CA ALA A 250 15.61 -30.49 -17.87
C ALA A 250 14.64 -31.56 -18.43
N PRO A 251 14.61 -31.76 -19.78
CA PRO A 251 13.63 -32.64 -20.41
C PRO A 251 13.86 -34.11 -20.05
N THR A 252 13.00 -34.65 -19.20
CA THR A 252 13.00 -36.09 -18.88
C THR A 252 12.49 -36.89 -20.08
N THR A 253 13.33 -37.80 -20.59
CA THR A 253 13.08 -38.52 -21.83
C THR A 253 12.12 -39.71 -21.63
N THR A 254 10.80 -39.45 -21.69
CA THR A 254 9.80 -40.53 -21.58
C THR A 254 9.61 -41.25 -22.93
N THR A 255 9.98 -42.53 -22.98
CA THR A 255 9.94 -43.34 -24.21
C THR A 255 8.52 -43.83 -24.52
N THR A 256 7.89 -43.28 -25.56
CA THR A 256 6.57 -43.73 -26.06
C THR A 256 6.67 -45.14 -26.67
N THR A 257 6.06 -46.14 -26.01
CA THR A 257 5.84 -47.46 -26.61
C THR A 257 4.41 -47.58 -27.11
N THR A 258 4.21 -47.39 -28.41
CA THR A 258 2.94 -47.66 -29.10
C THR A 258 2.72 -49.17 -29.24
N ARG A 259 1.52 -49.65 -28.89
CA ARG A 259 1.04 -50.95 -29.35
C ARG A 259 -0.46 -50.94 -29.65
N SER A 260 -0.80 -51.42 -30.84
CA SER A 260 -2.12 -51.29 -31.45
C SER A 260 -3.15 -52.31 -30.93
N LEU A 261 -4.43 -51.97 -31.13
CA LEU A 261 -5.61 -52.78 -30.81
C LEU A 261 -5.59 -54.16 -31.47
N SER A 262 -6.22 -55.13 -30.81
CA SER A 262 -6.94 -56.20 -31.50
C SER A 262 -8.28 -56.45 -30.80
N THR A 263 -9.33 -56.64 -31.60
CA THR A 263 -10.72 -56.78 -31.18
C THR A 263 -11.03 -58.18 -30.64
N LEU A 264 -11.98 -58.30 -29.72
CA LEU A 264 -13.06 -59.32 -29.73
C LEU A 264 -14.12 -59.03 -28.64
N ARG A 265 -15.37 -59.37 -28.96
CA ARG A 265 -16.63 -59.33 -28.16
C ARG A 265 -17.34 -60.69 -28.49
N PRO A 266 -18.26 -61.30 -27.70
CA PRO A 266 -19.08 -60.82 -26.55
C PRO A 266 -19.14 -61.72 -25.30
N SER A 267 -19.69 -61.21 -24.18
CA SER A 267 -21.03 -61.62 -23.68
C SER A 267 -21.49 -60.92 -22.40
N SER A 268 -22.81 -60.86 -22.25
CA SER A 268 -23.56 -60.31 -21.12
C SER A 268 -23.58 -61.24 -19.90
N THR A 269 -23.73 -60.68 -18.69
CA THR A 269 -24.71 -61.13 -17.67
C THR A 269 -25.01 -59.97 -16.69
N THR A 270 -26.24 -59.94 -16.19
CA THR A 270 -26.87 -58.93 -15.32
C THR A 270 -26.50 -59.08 -13.83
N THR A 271 -26.84 -58.06 -13.00
CA THR A 271 -27.47 -58.20 -11.65
C THR A 271 -26.76 -57.51 -10.45
N THR A 272 -27.29 -56.33 -10.09
CA THR A 272 -27.68 -55.88 -8.72
C THR A 272 -26.64 -55.53 -7.63
N THR A 273 -26.60 -54.23 -7.31
CA THR A 273 -26.79 -53.58 -5.99
C THR A 273 -26.51 -54.36 -4.68
N THR A 274 -25.66 -53.81 -3.80
CA THR A 274 -26.06 -53.56 -2.39
C THR A 274 -25.25 -52.43 -1.73
N THR A 275 -25.96 -51.55 -1.02
CA THR A 275 -25.43 -50.59 -0.03
C THR A 275 -25.17 -51.31 1.30
N THR A 276 -24.21 -50.88 2.11
CA THR A 276 -24.24 -51.17 3.57
C THR A 276 -23.58 -50.04 4.37
N THR A 277 -24.25 -49.67 5.45
CA THR A 277 -23.86 -48.68 6.47
C THR A 277 -23.67 -49.41 7.80
N SER A 278 -22.69 -49.00 8.62
CA SER A 278 -22.63 -49.05 10.11
C SER A 278 -21.25 -48.45 10.50
N ALA A 279 -21.05 -47.53 11.45
CA ALA A 279 -21.71 -47.20 12.73
C ALA A 279 -21.33 -48.12 13.90
N ASP A 280 -21.08 -47.45 15.05
CA ASP A 280 -20.83 -47.97 16.40
C ASP A 280 -19.48 -48.73 16.60
N GLU A 281 -18.81 -48.68 17.77
CA GLU A 281 -19.20 -48.18 19.11
C GLU A 281 -17.96 -47.71 19.94
N GLU A 282 -18.20 -47.20 21.15
CA GLU A 282 -17.22 -46.62 22.09
C GLU A 282 -16.39 -47.67 22.86
N GLU A 283 -15.21 -47.29 23.39
CA GLU A 283 -14.93 -47.50 24.83
C GLU A 283 -13.87 -46.52 25.38
N GLU A 284 -13.94 -46.27 26.68
CA GLU A 284 -13.22 -45.26 27.45
C GLU A 284 -12.09 -45.91 28.31
N THR A 285 -11.13 -45.11 28.79
CA THR A 285 -10.64 -45.04 30.20
C THR A 285 -9.12 -44.85 30.39
N THR A 286 -8.80 -43.70 31.01
CA THR A 286 -7.79 -43.46 32.08
C THR A 286 -6.36 -44.02 31.98
N SER A 287 -5.34 -43.17 32.17
CA SER A 287 -4.79 -42.91 33.53
C SER A 287 -3.65 -41.87 33.58
N SER A 288 -3.61 -41.11 34.68
CA SER A 288 -2.45 -40.48 35.35
C SER A 288 -1.50 -39.50 34.63
N ALA A 289 -1.60 -38.23 35.04
CA ALA A 289 -0.44 -37.37 35.37
C ALA A 289 -0.17 -37.47 36.91
N PRO A 290 0.65 -36.63 37.59
CA PRO A 290 1.71 -35.72 37.12
C PRO A 290 3.06 -35.89 37.90
N GLU A 291 4.11 -35.16 37.53
CA GLU A 291 5.13 -34.71 38.51
C GLU A 291 5.58 -33.26 38.24
N THR A 292 5.64 -32.46 39.30
CA THR A 292 6.20 -31.10 39.36
C THR A 292 7.01 -30.94 40.65
N THR A 293 8.23 -30.42 40.52
CA THR A 293 9.05 -29.76 41.58
C THR A 293 10.19 -29.03 40.83
N SER A 294 10.44 -27.72 41.01
CA SER A 294 11.04 -27.04 42.18
C SER A 294 12.49 -27.48 42.43
N SER A 295 13.47 -26.64 42.74
CA SER A 295 13.69 -25.17 42.68
C SER A 295 15.21 -24.94 42.91
N ALA A 296 15.81 -23.85 42.40
CA ALA A 296 17.03 -23.28 42.98
C ALA A 296 17.30 -21.85 42.47
N GLU A 297 17.41 -20.90 43.39
CA GLU A 297 18.06 -19.60 43.23
C GLU A 297 19.51 -19.74 43.71
N GLU A 298 20.46 -18.94 43.18
CA GLU A 298 21.60 -18.43 43.96
C GLU A 298 21.94 -16.99 43.50
N ASP A 299 22.25 -16.14 44.49
CA ASP A 299 22.60 -14.72 44.37
C ASP A 299 24.03 -14.48 43.82
N GLU A 300 24.33 -13.23 43.42
CA GLU A 300 25.32 -12.38 44.12
C GLU A 300 25.40 -10.96 43.54
N ALA A 301 25.89 -9.99 44.32
CA ALA A 301 25.81 -8.55 44.01
C ALA A 301 27.11 -7.76 44.30
N SER A 302 27.43 -6.77 43.45
CA SER A 302 28.23 -5.58 43.83
C SER A 302 28.15 -4.48 42.77
N THR A 303 27.77 -3.23 43.09
CA THR A 303 28.56 -2.10 43.69
C THR A 303 29.76 -1.66 42.80
N THR A 304 30.13 -0.38 42.60
CA THR A 304 29.86 0.96 43.22
C THR A 304 29.85 2.11 42.18
N ALA A 305 29.58 3.37 42.60
CA ALA A 305 29.30 4.55 41.77
C ALA A 305 30.43 5.63 41.66
N ALA A 306 30.08 6.82 41.11
CA ALA A 306 30.76 8.15 41.14
C ALA A 306 31.85 8.44 40.06
N SER A 307 32.06 9.67 39.56
CA SER A 307 31.29 10.95 39.49
C SER A 307 32.03 11.98 38.60
N SER A 308 31.39 13.12 38.27
CA SER A 308 31.95 14.40 37.73
C SER A 308 32.65 14.36 36.34
N ASP A 309 32.63 15.38 35.46
CA ASP A 309 32.58 16.84 35.63
C ASP A 309 31.95 17.56 34.41
N GLU A 310 31.41 18.76 34.65
CA GLU A 310 31.06 19.77 33.62
C GLU A 310 32.22 20.80 33.50
N PRO A 311 32.32 21.59 32.42
CA PRO A 311 31.99 23.02 32.65
C PRO A 311 31.39 23.80 31.46
N SER A 312 30.41 24.64 31.78
CA SER A 312 29.89 25.74 30.96
C SER A 312 30.81 26.97 30.86
N THR A 313 30.86 27.60 29.67
CA THR A 313 31.07 29.07 29.54
C THR A 313 30.32 29.71 28.34
N THR A 314 29.20 30.36 28.64
CA THR A 314 28.85 31.78 28.34
C THR A 314 28.99 32.43 26.94
N ALA A 315 28.00 33.29 26.64
CA ALA A 315 27.99 34.47 25.74
C ALA A 315 27.63 34.29 24.25
N ALA A 316 26.95 35.22 23.56
CA ALA A 316 26.04 36.31 23.97
C ALA A 316 25.25 36.82 22.75
N SER A 317 24.07 37.43 22.96
CA SER A 317 23.20 37.94 21.89
C SER A 317 23.72 39.22 21.21
N THR A 318 23.42 39.38 19.92
CA THR A 318 23.21 40.71 19.30
C THR A 318 21.98 40.72 18.39
N THR A 319 21.06 41.61 18.69
CA THR A 319 19.83 41.90 17.95
C THR A 319 20.09 42.95 16.87
N THR A 320 19.48 42.80 15.68
CA THR A 320 19.25 43.96 14.79
C THR A 320 17.83 43.96 14.25
N THR A 321 17.08 44.99 14.65
CA THR A 321 15.71 45.28 14.24
C THR A 321 15.63 45.80 12.80
N GLN A 322 14.56 45.49 12.06
CA GLN A 322 13.98 46.46 11.14
C GLN A 322 12.45 46.31 11.03
N THR A 323 11.77 47.41 10.68
CA THR A 323 10.33 47.59 10.91
C THR A 323 9.72 48.45 9.80
N ARG A 324 8.44 48.18 9.45
CA ARG A 324 7.54 49.02 8.63
C ARG A 324 7.87 49.07 7.11
N ALA A 325 6.93 49.34 6.21
CA ALA A 325 5.51 49.73 6.34
C ALA A 325 4.64 49.28 5.14
N SER A 326 3.32 49.22 5.34
CA SER A 326 2.32 49.27 4.26
C SER A 326 2.26 50.65 3.60
N PRO A 327 1.58 50.76 2.44
CA PRO A 327 0.57 51.80 2.33
C PRO A 327 -0.76 51.33 1.69
N SER A 328 -1.84 52.10 1.92
CA SER A 328 -3.18 51.85 1.39
C SER A 328 -3.92 53.17 1.08
N THR A 329 -4.29 53.41 -0.19
CA THR A 329 -5.18 54.45 -0.76
C THR A 329 -5.30 54.19 -2.28
N THR A 330 -6.39 54.39 -3.03
CA THR A 330 -7.82 54.73 -2.79
C THR A 330 -8.63 54.36 -4.06
N GLY A 331 -9.97 54.46 -4.04
CA GLY A 331 -10.83 54.35 -5.25
C GLY A 331 -10.83 55.60 -6.16
N PRO A 332 -11.78 55.77 -7.12
CA PRO A 332 -13.22 55.49 -6.94
C PRO A 332 -13.98 54.78 -8.10
N ASP A 333 -15.27 54.49 -7.84
CA ASP A 333 -16.49 54.32 -8.69
C ASP A 333 -16.42 53.82 -10.16
N ASP A 334 -17.31 52.93 -10.63
CA ASP A 334 -18.76 53.15 -10.78
C ASP A 334 -19.67 51.89 -10.71
N SER A 335 -20.79 52.01 -9.99
CA SER A 335 -22.21 51.86 -10.43
C SER A 335 -22.56 51.01 -11.67
N GLU A 336 -23.66 50.25 -11.79
CA GLU A 336 -24.91 50.12 -10.99
C GLU A 336 -25.80 48.92 -11.46
N ASN A 337 -26.98 48.76 -10.84
CA ASN A 337 -28.20 48.04 -11.32
C ASN A 337 -28.29 46.50 -11.10
N THR A 338 -28.94 45.98 -10.03
CA THR A 338 -30.40 45.70 -9.79
C THR A 338 -31.00 44.54 -10.64
N SER A 339 -32.03 43.76 -10.27
CA SER A 339 -33.01 43.85 -9.16
C SER A 339 -33.58 42.48 -8.67
N SER A 340 -33.95 42.47 -7.39
CA SER A 340 -34.82 41.60 -6.54
C SER A 340 -35.90 40.62 -7.07
N ALA A 341 -36.14 39.56 -6.25
CA ALA A 341 -37.44 39.00 -5.76
C ALA A 341 -38.40 38.24 -6.73
N SER A 342 -39.27 37.29 -6.31
CA SER A 342 -39.48 36.50 -5.05
C SER A 342 -40.52 35.36 -5.27
N GLU A 343 -40.62 34.41 -4.33
CA GLU A 343 -41.78 33.48 -4.06
C GLU A 343 -42.16 32.47 -5.19
N ASP A 344 -42.77 31.28 -4.98
CA ASP A 344 -43.14 30.47 -3.80
C ASP A 344 -43.34 29.00 -4.24
N GLY A 345 -43.26 27.99 -3.35
CA GLY A 345 -43.63 26.59 -3.70
C GLY A 345 -43.20 25.52 -2.70
N ASN A 346 -44.16 24.76 -2.16
CA ASN A 346 -44.01 23.83 -1.02
C ASN A 346 -44.24 22.34 -1.41
N ALA A 347 -43.83 21.42 -0.52
CA ALA A 347 -44.11 19.96 -0.48
C ALA A 347 -43.26 19.07 -1.43
N ASP A 348 -42.90 17.82 -1.09
CA ASP A 348 -43.22 16.94 0.05
C ASP A 348 -41.96 16.20 0.56
N GLY A 349 -42.04 15.59 1.76
CA GLY A 349 -40.90 14.95 2.43
C GLY A 349 -40.73 13.45 2.18
N ALA A 350 -39.56 12.91 2.55
CA ALA A 350 -39.29 11.48 2.71
C ALA A 350 -38.22 11.25 3.79
N GLU A 351 -38.68 10.73 4.92
CA GLU A 351 -38.04 9.76 5.85
C GLU A 351 -36.52 9.87 6.16
N ASP A 352 -36.25 10.23 7.43
CA ASP A 352 -34.95 10.25 8.10
C ASP A 352 -34.71 8.93 8.84
N ASP A 353 -33.87 8.05 8.29
CA ASP A 353 -33.42 6.83 8.96
C ASP A 353 -32.07 7.09 9.65
N GLY A 354 -32.16 7.48 10.93
CA GLY A 354 -31.01 7.84 11.75
C GLY A 354 -30.05 6.68 12.01
N SER A 355 -28.89 6.70 11.35
CA SER A 355 -27.79 5.79 11.69
C SER A 355 -27.06 6.30 12.94
N SER A 356 -27.26 5.60 14.05
CA SER A 356 -26.64 5.90 15.35
C SER A 356 -25.11 5.97 15.24
N ALA A 357 -24.53 7.13 15.55
CA ALA A 357 -23.10 7.29 15.76
C ALA A 357 -22.69 6.59 17.06
N ALA A 358 -22.53 5.26 16.99
CA ALA A 358 -22.00 4.45 18.08
C ALA A 358 -20.57 4.90 18.38
N SER A 359 -20.42 5.73 19.42
CA SER A 359 -19.13 6.18 19.93
C SER A 359 -18.38 5.01 20.54
N PHE A 360 -17.62 4.29 19.71
CA PHE A 360 -16.68 3.27 20.18
C PHE A 360 -15.59 3.95 21.01
N SER A 361 -15.77 3.92 22.32
CA SER A 361 -14.69 4.19 23.27
C SER A 361 -13.65 3.08 23.11
N LEU A 362 -12.68 3.29 22.23
CA LEU A 362 -11.57 2.36 22.03
C LEU A 362 -10.83 2.24 23.36
N ASN A 363 -10.77 1.03 23.90
CA ASN A 363 -10.24 0.80 25.23
C ASN A 363 -8.76 1.20 25.26
N MET A 364 -8.36 2.10 26.16
CA MET A 364 -7.04 2.76 26.16
C MET A 364 -5.88 1.75 26.24
N THR A 365 -6.16 0.55 26.75
CA THR A 365 -5.27 -0.63 26.78
C THR A 365 -4.78 -1.09 25.40
N LEU A 366 -5.54 -0.92 24.31
CA LEU A 366 -5.11 -1.36 22.97
C LEU A 366 -4.08 -0.41 22.37
N LEU A 367 -4.29 0.91 22.53
CA LEU A 367 -3.32 1.94 22.13
C LEU A 367 -2.03 1.85 22.95
N VAL A 368 -2.13 1.66 24.28
CA VAL A 368 -0.96 1.43 25.12
C VAL A 368 -0.31 0.08 24.79
N GLY A 369 -1.08 -0.95 24.43
CA GLY A 369 -0.57 -2.26 24.02
C GLY A 369 0.28 -2.21 22.75
N ILE A 370 -0.18 -1.52 21.70
CA ILE A 370 0.57 -1.36 20.45
C ILE A 370 1.84 -0.53 20.69
N SER A 371 1.76 0.58 21.42
CA SER A 371 2.94 1.40 21.76
C SER A 371 3.93 0.68 22.66
N ALA A 372 3.45 -0.17 23.59
CA ALA A 372 4.32 -0.96 24.46
C ALA A 372 4.97 -2.14 23.73
N LEU A 373 4.26 -2.83 22.82
CA LEU A 373 4.81 -3.97 22.09
C LEU A 373 5.89 -3.53 21.09
N VAL A 374 5.71 -2.39 20.43
CA VAL A 374 6.74 -1.78 19.55
C VAL A 374 7.97 -1.33 20.36
N ALA A 375 7.80 -0.95 21.63
CA ALA A 375 8.93 -0.59 22.51
C ALA A 375 9.67 -1.80 23.09
N PHE A 376 9.02 -2.96 23.25
CA PHE A 376 9.60 -4.12 23.94
C PHE A 376 10.39 -5.10 23.05
N MET A 377 10.33 -4.96 21.73
CA MET A 377 11.03 -5.82 20.76
C MET A 377 12.13 -5.09 19.97
N GLY A 378 12.52 -3.90 20.45
CA GLY A 378 13.62 -3.08 19.90
C GLY A 378 14.93 -3.17 20.71
N MET A 379 15.13 -4.25 21.48
CA MET A 379 16.35 -4.57 22.26
C MET A 379 16.87 -5.95 21.90
#